data_AF-A0A7Y9FNI8-F1
#
_entry.id   AF-A0A7Y9FNI8-F1
#
_cell.length_a   1.000
_cell.length_b   1.000
_cell.length_c   1.000
_cell.angle_alpha   90.00
_cell.angle_beta   90.00
_cell.angle_gamma   90.00
#
_symmetry.space_group_name_H-M   'P 1'
#
loop_
_entity.id
_entity.type
_entity.pdbx_description
1 polymer ?
#
loop_
_entity_poly.entity_id
_entity_poly.type
_entity_poly.pdbx_seq_one_letter_code
_entity_poly.pdbx_strand_id
1 'polypeptide(L)'
;MTLKAVGARIGRTHANLLHHFGSAAGLQLALIARMATDITATIREALLRDRGAEPDPRRIVDLVFDAFDGGGAGALASWMILSGNRDALDPILAAVRALVEDLAGRVETACRPIQDETLHLVLMALGDALLGAPMARALGLPRERARDLAVAMLVSPCAPHD
;
A
#
# COMPACT_ATOMS: atom_id res chain seq x y z
N MET A 1 18.57 4.20 11.29
CA MET A 1 19.41 3.13 10.69
C MET A 1 20.73 3.74 10.24
N THR A 2 21.89 3.16 10.59
CA THR A 2 23.20 3.69 10.15
C THR A 2 23.76 2.84 9.00
N LEU A 3 24.50 3.45 8.08
CA LEU A 3 25.13 2.74 6.95
C LEU A 3 26.10 1.63 7.40
N LYS A 4 26.74 1.79 8.56
CA LYS A 4 27.59 0.76 9.18
C LYS A 4 26.78 -0.47 9.58
N ALA A 5 25.60 -0.27 10.19
CA ALA A 5 24.70 -1.36 10.58
C ALA A 5 24.08 -2.06 9.36
N VAL A 6 23.78 -1.31 8.29
CA VAL A 6 23.28 -1.90 7.04
C VAL A 6 24.39 -2.70 6.35
N GLY A 7 25.58 -2.13 6.17
CA GLY A 7 26.72 -2.81 5.52
C GLY A 7 27.11 -4.11 6.20
N ALA A 8 27.17 -4.11 7.54
CA ALA A 8 27.43 -5.32 8.31
C ALA A 8 26.37 -6.42 8.08
N ARG A 9 25.10 -6.05 7.88
CA ARG A 9 23.99 -6.99 7.71
C ARG A 9 23.87 -7.59 6.31
N ILE A 10 24.36 -6.91 5.27
CA ILE A 10 24.35 -7.38 3.88
C ILE A 10 25.73 -7.83 3.37
N GLY A 11 26.71 -7.97 4.26
CA GLY A 11 28.07 -8.39 3.92
C GLY A 11 28.83 -7.41 3.01
N ARG A 12 28.50 -6.11 3.03
CA ARG A 12 29.13 -5.07 2.21
C ARG A 12 29.82 -4.04 3.09
N THR A 13 30.97 -3.53 2.65
CA THR A 13 31.71 -2.52 3.42
C THR A 13 30.96 -1.18 3.47
N HIS A 14 31.13 -0.43 4.56
CA HIS A 14 30.57 0.91 4.73
C HIS A 14 30.98 1.85 3.58
N ALA A 15 32.21 1.70 3.06
CA ALA A 15 32.73 2.44 1.91
C ALA A 15 31.99 2.13 0.60
N ASN A 16 31.62 0.87 0.34
CA ASN A 16 30.84 0.51 -0.85
C ASN A 16 29.44 1.15 -0.84
N LEU A 17 28.81 1.23 0.33
CA LEU A 17 27.50 1.88 0.45
C LEU A 17 27.59 3.41 0.33
N LEU A 18 28.64 4.03 0.86
CA LEU A 18 28.91 5.46 0.67
C LEU A 18 29.18 5.80 -0.80
N HIS A 19 29.91 4.95 -1.53
CA HIS A 19 30.22 5.19 -2.94
C HIS A 19 28.99 5.09 -3.84
N HIS A 20 28.07 4.16 -3.58
CA HIS A 20 26.85 3.99 -4.39
C HIS A 20 25.72 4.95 -4.01
N PHE A 21 25.60 5.33 -2.74
CA PHE A 21 24.43 6.10 -2.26
C PHE A 21 24.77 7.50 -1.74
N GLY A 22 26.06 7.85 -1.62
CA GLY A 22 26.54 9.15 -1.15
C GLY A 22 26.31 9.43 0.35
N SER A 23 25.22 8.93 0.94
CA SER A 23 24.87 9.11 2.35
C SER A 23 23.85 8.08 2.84
N ALA A 24 23.61 8.03 4.16
CA ALA A 24 22.55 7.21 4.74
C ALA A 24 21.16 7.64 4.25
N ALA A 25 20.96 8.95 4.08
CA ALA A 25 19.74 9.52 3.51
C ALA A 25 19.56 9.11 2.04
N GLY A 26 20.64 9.10 1.24
CA GLY A 26 20.61 8.65 -0.15
C GLY A 26 20.27 7.16 -0.30
N LEU A 27 20.78 6.31 0.60
CA LEU A 27 20.40 4.90 0.65
C LEU A 27 18.92 4.72 1.02
N GLN A 28 18.43 5.48 1.99
CA GLN A 28 17.02 5.44 2.38
C GLN A 28 16.11 5.88 1.23
N LEU A 29 16.46 6.97 0.52
CA LEU A 29 15.72 7.45 -0.64
C LEU A 29 15.67 6.38 -1.75
N ALA A 30 16.82 5.75 -2.06
CA ALA A 30 16.90 4.72 -3.08
C ALA A 30 16.10 3.45 -2.72
N LEU A 31 16.15 3.03 -1.45
CA LEU A 31 15.37 1.89 -0.96
C LEU A 31 13.87 2.15 -1.10
N ILE A 32 13.44 3.39 -0.89
CA ILE A 32 12.03 3.75 -0.88
C ILE A 32 11.48 4.01 -2.26
N ALA A 33 12.29 4.62 -3.14
CA ALA A 33 12.00 4.63 -4.57
C ALA A 33 11.83 3.21 -5.11
N ARG A 34 12.67 2.26 -4.64
CA ARG A 34 12.55 0.85 -5.00
C ARG A 34 11.27 0.22 -4.45
N MET A 35 10.95 0.43 -3.17
CA MET A 35 9.69 -0.06 -2.58
C MET A 35 8.46 0.50 -3.29
N ALA A 36 8.42 1.81 -3.57
CA ALA A 36 7.33 2.44 -4.32
C ALA A 36 7.20 1.86 -5.73
N THR A 37 8.33 1.56 -6.38
CA THR A 37 8.37 0.87 -7.69
C THR A 37 7.80 -0.54 -7.59
N ASP A 38 8.23 -1.32 -6.59
CA ASP A 38 7.80 -2.70 -6.40
C ASP A 38 6.29 -2.79 -6.06
N ILE A 39 5.79 -1.87 -5.21
CA ILE A 39 4.36 -1.73 -4.90
C ILE A 39 3.58 -1.35 -6.17
N THR A 40 4.04 -0.35 -6.92
CA THR A 40 3.40 0.09 -8.17
C THR A 40 3.38 -1.02 -9.22
N ALA A 41 4.46 -1.79 -9.34
CA ALA A 41 4.55 -2.93 -10.25
C ALA A 41 3.56 -4.03 -9.84
N THR A 42 3.48 -4.35 -8.55
CA THR A 42 2.53 -5.34 -8.01
C THR A 42 1.09 -4.95 -8.31
N ILE A 43 0.74 -3.68 -8.08
CA ILE A 43 -0.59 -3.12 -8.38
C ILE A 43 -0.88 -3.18 -9.89
N ARG A 44 0.09 -2.84 -10.75
CA ARG A 44 -0.06 -2.88 -12.20
C ARG A 44 -0.22 -4.30 -12.74
N GLU A 45 0.56 -5.25 -12.25
CA GLU A 45 0.42 -6.65 -12.63
C GLU A 45 -0.95 -7.20 -12.26
N ALA A 46 -1.44 -6.83 -11.07
CA ALA A 46 -2.76 -7.20 -10.63
C ALA A 46 -3.85 -6.66 -11.58
N LEU A 47 -3.73 -5.41 -12.01
CA LEU A 47 -4.62 -4.78 -12.99
C LEU A 47 -4.61 -5.51 -14.34
N LEU A 48 -3.42 -5.87 -14.84
CA LEU A 48 -3.29 -6.57 -16.12
C LEU A 48 -3.90 -7.97 -16.08
N ARG A 49 -3.81 -8.69 -14.95
CA ARG A 49 -4.43 -10.02 -14.77
C ARG A 49 -5.96 -9.97 -14.66
N ASP A 50 -6.55 -8.80 -14.46
CA ASP A 50 -8.00 -8.62 -14.27
C ASP A 50 -8.73 -8.14 -15.53
N ARG A 51 -8.00 -7.82 -16.60
CA ARG A 51 -8.56 -7.45 -17.91
C ARG A 51 -9.28 -8.63 -18.57
N GLY A 52 -10.53 -8.88 -18.15
CA GLY A 52 -11.42 -9.86 -18.75
C GLY A 52 -12.42 -10.54 -17.79
N ALA A 53 -12.25 -10.42 -16.47
CA ALA A 53 -13.18 -11.00 -15.48
C ALA A 53 -14.21 -9.96 -15.00
N GLU A 54 -15.40 -10.38 -14.56
CA GLU A 54 -16.32 -9.48 -13.86
C GLU A 54 -15.63 -8.89 -12.61
N PRO A 55 -15.83 -7.60 -12.32
CA PRO A 55 -15.19 -6.94 -11.19
C PRO A 55 -15.65 -7.56 -9.86
N ASP A 56 -14.71 -8.19 -9.13
CA ASP A 56 -14.94 -8.76 -7.79
C ASP A 56 -14.36 -7.85 -6.68
N PRO A 57 -15.21 -7.21 -5.86
CA PRO A 57 -14.79 -6.36 -4.75
C PRO A 57 -13.82 -7.03 -3.76
N ARG A 58 -13.97 -8.34 -3.51
CA ARG A 58 -13.06 -9.05 -2.61
C ARG A 58 -11.66 -9.09 -3.16
N ARG A 59 -11.54 -9.39 -4.45
CA ARG A 59 -10.25 -9.44 -5.14
C ARG A 59 -9.52 -8.10 -5.09
N ILE A 60 -10.23 -6.96 -5.24
CA ILE A 60 -9.63 -5.61 -5.13
C ILE A 60 -8.98 -5.42 -3.77
N VAL A 61 -9.77 -5.69 -2.72
CA VAL A 61 -9.33 -5.52 -1.35
C VAL A 61 -8.10 -6.37 -1.11
N ASP A 62 -8.13 -7.63 -1.54
CA ASP A 62 -7.01 -8.52 -1.33
C ASP A 62 -5.74 -8.03 -2.03
N LEU A 63 -5.86 -7.56 -3.27
CA LEU A 63 -4.74 -7.00 -4.03
C LEU A 63 -4.15 -5.73 -3.40
N VAL A 64 -4.99 -4.81 -2.95
CA VAL A 64 -4.51 -3.58 -2.29
C VAL A 64 -3.85 -3.92 -0.97
N PHE A 65 -4.47 -4.77 -0.14
CA PHE A 65 -3.89 -5.17 1.14
C PHE A 65 -2.56 -5.91 0.96
N ASP A 66 -2.46 -6.83 0.00
CA ASP A 66 -1.22 -7.55 -0.30
C ASP A 66 -0.10 -6.62 -0.77
N ALA A 67 -0.44 -5.59 -1.56
CA ALA A 67 0.54 -4.59 -2.01
C ALA A 67 1.14 -3.80 -0.83
N PHE A 68 0.34 -3.48 0.19
CA PHE A 68 0.81 -2.77 1.39
C PHE A 68 1.49 -3.70 2.41
N ASP A 69 1.02 -4.93 2.57
CA ASP A 69 1.58 -5.92 3.51
C ASP A 69 2.93 -6.47 3.00
N GLY A 70 3.01 -6.84 1.72
CA GLY A 70 4.22 -7.36 1.09
C GLY A 70 5.28 -6.29 0.78
N GLY A 71 4.86 -5.02 0.60
CA GLY A 71 5.71 -3.90 0.18
C GLY A 71 6.35 -3.09 1.30
N GLY A 72 6.04 -3.38 2.57
CA GLY A 72 6.65 -2.69 3.72
C GLY A 72 5.99 -1.35 4.06
N ALA A 73 4.66 -1.30 4.12
CA ALA A 73 3.90 -0.16 4.66
C ALA A 73 4.45 0.38 5.99
N GLY A 74 4.93 -0.50 6.88
CA GLY A 74 5.66 -0.14 8.11
C GLY A 74 6.92 0.66 7.88
N ALA A 75 7.74 0.25 6.92
CA ALA A 75 8.95 0.96 6.55
C ALA A 75 8.65 2.29 5.84
N LEU A 76 7.60 2.33 5.01
CA LEU A 76 7.12 3.53 4.32
C LEU A 76 6.59 4.58 5.31
N ALA A 77 5.70 4.18 6.23
CA ALA A 77 5.17 5.06 7.27
C ALA A 77 6.25 5.55 8.24
N SER A 78 7.13 4.64 8.68
CA SER A 78 8.29 5.01 9.51
C SER A 78 9.19 6.02 8.78
N TRP A 79 9.35 5.89 7.47
CA TRP A 79 10.16 6.82 6.70
C TRP A 79 9.49 8.17 6.47
N MET A 80 8.19 8.24 6.19
CA MET A 80 7.49 9.53 6.09
C MET A 80 7.64 10.35 7.38
N ILE A 81 7.51 9.68 8.52
CA ILE A 81 7.68 10.30 9.84
C ILE A 81 9.14 10.75 10.04
N LEU A 82 10.12 9.92 9.67
CA LEU A 82 11.54 10.19 9.92
C LEU A 82 12.20 11.13 8.91
N SER A 83 11.71 11.19 7.67
CA SER A 83 12.31 11.97 6.59
C SER A 83 11.64 13.32 6.37
N GLY A 84 10.40 13.50 6.84
CA GLY A 84 9.59 14.69 6.56
C GLY A 84 9.20 14.85 5.09
N ASN A 85 9.55 13.89 4.22
CA ASN A 85 9.25 13.92 2.79
C ASN A 85 7.89 13.28 2.53
N ARG A 86 6.88 14.13 2.34
CA ARG A 86 5.48 13.74 2.18
C ARG A 86 5.13 13.29 0.76
N ASP A 87 5.94 13.69 -0.23
CA ASP A 87 5.60 13.55 -1.65
C ASP A 87 5.97 12.17 -2.23
N ALA A 88 6.75 11.36 -1.51
CA ALA A 88 7.18 10.07 -2.06
C ALA A 88 6.08 8.99 -2.05
N LEU A 89 4.93 9.29 -1.45
CA LEU A 89 3.73 8.46 -1.60
C LEU A 89 3.03 8.66 -2.94
N ASP A 90 3.28 9.78 -3.63
CA ASP A 90 2.52 10.17 -4.82
C ASP A 90 2.48 9.08 -5.90
N PRO A 91 3.59 8.38 -6.22
CA PRO A 91 3.55 7.31 -7.22
C PRO A 91 2.66 6.13 -6.81
N ILE A 92 2.64 5.79 -5.51
CA ILE A 92 1.83 4.69 -4.96
C ILE A 92 0.36 5.08 -4.99
N LEU A 93 0.03 6.29 -4.52
CA LEU A 93 -1.34 6.81 -4.54
C LEU A 93 -1.89 6.91 -5.96
N ALA A 94 -1.05 7.32 -6.92
CA ALA A 94 -1.41 7.35 -8.33
C ALA A 94 -1.68 5.95 -8.88
N ALA A 95 -0.89 4.94 -8.50
CA ALA A 95 -1.09 3.56 -8.92
C ALA A 95 -2.38 2.96 -8.35
N VAL A 96 -2.66 3.16 -7.07
CA VAL A 96 -3.90 2.67 -6.43
C VAL A 96 -5.12 3.38 -7.03
N ARG A 97 -5.07 4.70 -7.22
CA ARG A 97 -6.14 5.44 -7.89
C ARG A 97 -6.43 4.88 -9.29
N ALA A 98 -5.40 4.60 -10.08
CA ALA A 98 -5.57 4.00 -11.41
C ALA A 98 -6.22 2.60 -11.35
N LEU A 99 -5.91 1.80 -10.33
CA LEU A 99 -6.55 0.49 -10.12
C LEU A 99 -8.03 0.64 -9.76
N VAL A 100 -8.37 1.58 -8.86
CA VAL A 100 -9.76 1.83 -8.49
C VAL A 100 -10.53 2.44 -9.67
N GLU A 101 -9.96 3.39 -10.42
CA GLU A 101 -10.56 4.02 -11.62
C GLU A 101 -10.89 3.02 -12.73
N ASP A 102 -9.94 2.15 -13.10
CA ASP A 102 -10.16 1.11 -14.11
C ASP A 102 -11.34 0.20 -13.75
N LEU A 103 -11.56 -0.01 -12.44
CA LEU A 103 -12.58 -0.93 -11.97
C LEU A 103 -13.92 -0.27 -11.63
N ALA A 104 -13.93 0.96 -11.10
CA ALA A 104 -15.16 1.74 -10.94
C ALA A 104 -15.77 2.08 -12.31
N GLY A 105 -14.96 2.25 -13.35
CA GLY A 105 -15.44 2.33 -14.73
C GLY A 105 -16.16 1.06 -15.21
N ARG A 106 -16.07 -0.05 -14.47
CA ARG A 106 -16.69 -1.36 -14.75
C ARG A 106 -17.79 -1.73 -13.76
N VAL A 107 -18.03 -0.90 -12.74
CA VAL A 107 -18.99 -1.12 -11.66
C VAL A 107 -19.91 0.09 -11.60
N GLU A 108 -21.17 -0.04 -12.05
CA GLU A 108 -22.16 1.05 -12.11
C GLU A 108 -22.63 1.58 -10.74
N THR A 109 -22.08 1.12 -9.63
CA THR A 109 -22.62 1.32 -8.27
C THR A 109 -21.87 2.30 -7.36
N ALA A 110 -20.88 3.05 -7.85
CA ALA A 110 -20.16 4.02 -7.00
C ALA A 110 -21.06 5.23 -6.66
N CYS A 111 -21.77 5.15 -5.53
CA CYS A 111 -22.58 6.25 -4.99
C CYS A 111 -21.72 7.35 -4.32
N ARG A 112 -20.42 7.11 -4.14
CA ARG A 112 -19.45 8.06 -3.61
C ARG A 112 -18.43 8.44 -4.69
N PRO A 113 -17.79 9.61 -4.58
CA PRO A 113 -16.63 9.92 -5.40
C PRO A 113 -15.60 8.80 -5.24
N ILE A 114 -15.10 8.29 -6.36
CA ILE A 114 -14.10 7.23 -6.40
C ILE A 114 -12.85 7.55 -5.54
N GLN A 115 -12.56 8.84 -5.38
CA GLN A 115 -11.48 9.35 -4.56
C GLN A 115 -11.68 9.00 -3.08
N ASP A 116 -12.91 9.05 -2.57
CA ASP A 116 -13.23 8.77 -1.16
C ASP A 116 -13.06 7.27 -0.87
N GLU A 117 -13.53 6.42 -1.78
CA GLU A 117 -13.37 4.96 -1.69
C GLU A 117 -11.90 4.57 -1.79
N THR A 118 -11.16 5.17 -2.71
CA THR A 118 -9.71 4.98 -2.87
C THR A 118 -8.98 5.37 -1.60
N LEU A 119 -9.26 6.56 -1.06
CA LEU A 119 -8.62 7.06 0.16
C LEU A 119 -8.90 6.12 1.34
N HIS A 120 -10.15 5.72 1.51
CA HIS A 120 -10.55 4.85 2.61
C HIS A 120 -9.89 3.46 2.50
N LEU A 121 -9.89 2.86 1.31
CA LEU A 121 -9.25 1.57 1.06
C LEU A 121 -7.74 1.62 1.34
N VAL A 122 -7.06 2.67 0.89
CA VAL A 122 -5.63 2.88 1.14
C VAL A 122 -5.35 3.04 2.64
N LEU A 123 -6.14 3.84 3.35
CA LEU A 123 -5.93 4.06 4.79
C LEU A 123 -6.16 2.78 5.60
N MET A 124 -7.16 1.97 5.24
CA MET A 124 -7.38 0.66 5.87
C MET A 124 -6.24 -0.30 5.58
N ALA A 125 -5.81 -0.43 4.32
CA ALA A 125 -4.71 -1.32 3.94
C ALA A 125 -3.39 -0.92 4.62
N LEU A 126 -3.12 0.38 4.71
CA LEU A 126 -1.96 0.91 5.44
C LEU A 126 -2.07 0.61 6.95
N GLY A 127 -3.22 0.84 7.56
CA GLY A 127 -3.46 0.54 8.96
C GLY A 127 -3.34 -0.95 9.28
N ASP A 128 -3.86 -1.81 8.39
CA ASP A 128 -3.78 -3.25 8.51
C ASP A 128 -2.34 -3.77 8.40
N ALA A 129 -1.56 -3.24 7.45
CA ALA A 129 -0.16 -3.61 7.31
C ALA A 129 0.72 -3.10 8.48
N LEU A 130 0.32 -2.02 9.15
CA LEU A 130 1.02 -1.48 10.32
C LEU A 130 0.68 -2.20 11.63
N LEU A 131 -0.61 -2.39 11.88
CA LEU A 131 -1.15 -2.79 13.19
C LEU A 131 -2.25 -3.85 13.09
N GLY A 132 -2.64 -4.30 11.90
CA GLY A 132 -3.74 -5.25 11.70
C GLY A 132 -3.54 -6.56 12.44
N ALA A 133 -2.38 -7.20 12.30
CA ALA A 133 -2.08 -8.46 12.99
C ALA A 133 -2.12 -8.35 14.53
N PRO A 134 -1.43 -7.39 15.19
CA PRO A 134 -1.54 -7.24 16.65
C PRO A 134 -2.93 -6.80 17.12
N MET A 135 -3.64 -5.94 16.37
CA MET A 135 -5.00 -5.52 16.72
C MET A 135 -6.01 -6.66 16.60
N ALA A 136 -5.97 -7.46 15.53
CA ALA A 136 -6.83 -8.62 15.36
C ALA A 136 -6.66 -9.61 16.54
N ARG A 137 -5.42 -9.88 16.94
CA ARG A 137 -5.14 -10.72 18.12
C ARG A 137 -5.69 -10.12 19.42
N ALA A 138 -5.46 -8.82 19.65
CA ALA A 138 -5.91 -8.14 20.87
C ALA A 138 -7.44 -8.12 21.00
N LEU A 139 -8.15 -8.06 19.86
CA LEU A 139 -9.61 -8.03 19.80
C LEU A 139 -10.25 -9.41 19.64
N GLY A 140 -9.46 -10.48 19.55
CA GLY A 140 -9.97 -11.85 19.33
C GLY A 140 -10.61 -12.05 17.95
N LEU A 141 -10.18 -11.29 16.94
CA LEU A 141 -10.72 -11.31 15.58
C LEU A 141 -9.83 -12.14 14.63
N PRO A 142 -10.40 -12.71 13.54
CA PRO A 142 -9.61 -13.30 12.46
C PRO A 142 -8.69 -12.27 11.79
N ARG A 143 -7.51 -12.72 11.29
CA ARG A 143 -6.55 -11.85 10.56
C ARG A 143 -7.18 -11.17 9.35
N GLU A 144 -8.12 -11.85 8.70
CA GLU A 144 -8.82 -11.41 7.49
C GLU A 144 -9.91 -10.36 7.76
N ARG A 145 -10.24 -10.08 9.03
CA ARG A 145 -11.40 -9.26 9.36
C ARG A 145 -11.31 -7.85 8.78
N ALA A 146 -10.11 -7.27 8.70
CA ALA A 146 -9.91 -5.96 8.08
C ALA A 146 -10.26 -5.96 6.58
N ARG A 147 -9.93 -7.05 5.87
CA ARG A 147 -10.30 -7.24 4.46
C ARG A 147 -11.81 -7.43 4.32
N ASP A 148 -12.43 -8.20 5.20
CA ASP A 148 -13.89 -8.38 5.18
C ASP A 148 -14.64 -7.05 5.37
N LEU A 149 -14.16 -6.20 6.28
CA LEU A 149 -14.72 -4.87 6.51
C LEU A 149 -14.54 -3.96 5.29
N ALA A 150 -13.38 -4.02 4.64
CA ALA A 150 -13.10 -3.27 3.43
C ALA A 150 -14.02 -3.68 2.28
N VAL A 151 -14.26 -4.98 2.10
CA VAL A 151 -15.21 -5.48 1.09
C VAL A 151 -16.61 -5.02 1.40
N ALA A 152 -17.07 -5.19 2.63
CA ALA A 152 -18.41 -4.79 3.06
C ALA A 152 -18.66 -3.31 2.73
N MET A 153 -17.66 -2.45 2.88
CA MET A 153 -17.76 -1.04 2.55
C MET A 153 -17.88 -0.79 1.03
N LEU A 154 -17.08 -1.47 0.20
CA LEU A 154 -17.15 -1.32 -1.26
C LEU A 154 -18.47 -1.80 -1.85
N VAL A 155 -19.13 -2.77 -1.20
CA VAL A 155 -20.41 -3.34 -1.64
C VAL A 155 -21.62 -2.74 -0.90
N SER A 156 -21.40 -1.85 0.06
CA SER A 156 -22.51 -1.29 0.85
C SER A 156 -23.43 -0.45 -0.05
N PRO A 157 -24.72 -0.80 -0.13
CA PRO A 157 -25.66 -0.01 -0.91
C PRO A 157 -25.83 1.38 -0.27
N CYS A 158 -26.09 2.38 -1.12
CA CYS A 158 -26.32 3.74 -0.68
C CYS A 158 -27.41 3.81 0.41
N ALA A 159 -27.14 4.50 1.51
CA ALA A 159 -28.24 5.00 2.33
C ALA A 159 -28.90 6.15 1.55
N PRO A 160 -30.24 6.20 1.42
CA PRO A 160 -30.88 7.33 0.79
C PRO A 160 -30.49 8.62 1.54
N HIS A 161 -29.94 9.58 0.79
CA HIS A 161 -29.75 10.93 1.29
C HIS A 161 -31.14 11.59 1.37
N ASP A 162 -31.64 11.80 2.60
CA ASP A 162 -32.75 12.71 2.89
C ASP A 162 -32.30 14.17 2.84
#